data_AF-A0AAX0MGT1-F1
#
_entry.id   AF-A0AAX0MGT1-F1
#
_cell.length_a   1.000
_cell.length_b   1.000
_cell.length_c   1.000
_cell.angle_alpha   90.00
_cell.angle_beta   90.00
_cell.angle_gamma   90.00
#
_symmetry.space_group_name_H-M   'P 1'
#
loop_
_entity.id
_entity.type
_entity.pdbx_description
1 polymer ?
#
loop_
_entity_poly.entity_id
_entity_poly.type
_entity_poly.pdbx_seq_one_letter_code
_entity_poly.pdbx_strand_id
1 'polypeptide(L)'
;MAIIYRQSGLSLPKERIKIQIERGRITEEISLLLEQELVEVESVKPNSWDVKFIKSMIRNSRRLTEPQKRQLTRILQNHIIAEEYPNGIEFS
;
A
#
# COMPACT_ATOMS: atom_id res chain seq x y z
N MET A 1 -18.84 -18.86 -4.61
CA MET A 1 -17.90 -18.20 -5.54
C MET A 1 -16.78 -17.59 -4.73
N ALA A 2 -15.64 -18.26 -4.63
CA ALA A 2 -14.44 -17.73 -3.98
C ALA A 2 -13.49 -17.31 -5.09
N ILE A 3 -13.29 -16.00 -5.25
CA ILE A 3 -12.32 -15.48 -6.21
C ILE A 3 -10.96 -15.56 -5.53
N ILE A 4 -10.19 -16.58 -5.92
CA ILE A 4 -8.80 -16.78 -5.54
C ILE A 4 -7.98 -15.84 -6.43
N TYR A 5 -7.53 -14.70 -5.91
CA TYR A 5 -6.49 -13.89 -6.54
C TYR A 5 -5.12 -14.55 -6.31
N ARG A 6 -4.89 -15.71 -6.93
CA ARG A 6 -3.54 -16.24 -7.14
C ARG A 6 -3.14 -15.91 -8.56
N GLN A 7 -2.03 -15.22 -8.71
CA GLN A 7 -1.34 -14.94 -9.98
C GLN A 7 -2.08 -14.01 -10.93
N SER A 8 -1.96 -12.72 -10.71
CA SER A 8 -1.95 -11.75 -11.81
C SER A 8 -0.89 -10.72 -11.47
N GLY A 9 0.12 -10.61 -12.33
CA GLY A 9 1.17 -9.60 -12.27
C GLY A 9 0.63 -8.19 -12.52
N LEU A 10 -0.28 -7.75 -11.66
CA LEU A 10 -0.66 -6.36 -11.52
C LEU A 10 0.45 -5.63 -10.76
N SER A 11 1.62 -5.53 -11.40
CA SER A 11 2.52 -4.41 -11.13
C SER A 11 1.78 -3.17 -11.61
N LEU A 12 0.98 -2.58 -10.73
CA LEU A 12 0.46 -1.23 -10.97
C LEU A 12 1.70 -0.35 -11.13
N PRO A 13 1.78 0.51 -12.17
CA PRO A 13 2.96 1.34 -12.36
C PRO A 13 3.23 2.12 -11.08
N LYS A 14 4.35 1.86 -10.40
CA LYS A 14 4.67 2.45 -9.08
C LYS A 14 4.55 3.98 -9.08
N GLU A 15 4.93 4.57 -10.20
CA GLU A 15 4.81 6.00 -10.47
C GLU A 15 3.36 6.48 -10.40
N ARG A 16 2.40 5.67 -10.86
CA ARG A 16 0.96 5.95 -10.75
C ARG A 16 0.49 5.93 -9.31
N ILE A 17 0.89 4.95 -8.49
CA ILE A 17 0.56 4.90 -7.05
C ILE A 17 1.14 6.12 -6.34
N LYS A 18 2.41 6.43 -6.58
CA LYS A 18 3.09 7.59 -5.99
C LYS A 18 2.39 8.90 -6.37
N ILE A 19 2.06 9.10 -7.65
CA ILE A 19 1.32 10.27 -8.14
C ILE A 19 -0.07 10.36 -7.49
N GLN A 20 -0.76 9.24 -7.28
CA GLN A 20 -2.08 9.24 -6.63
C GLN A 20 -2.00 9.64 -5.16
N ILE A 21 -0.98 9.15 -4.43
CA ILE A 21 -0.71 9.57 -3.04
C ILE A 21 -0.32 11.06 -3.00
N GLU A 22 0.55 11.52 -3.90
CA GLU A 22 0.95 12.93 -4.00
C GLU A 22 -0.23 13.86 -4.31
N ARG A 23 -1.15 13.43 -5.17
CA ARG A 23 -2.43 14.10 -5.44
C ARG A 23 -3.34 14.14 -4.21
N GLY A 24 -3.04 13.33 -3.19
CA GLY A 24 -3.72 13.31 -1.91
C GLY A 24 -5.13 12.77 -1.99
N ARG A 25 -5.42 11.88 -2.95
CA ARG A 25 -6.72 11.22 -3.08
C ARG A 25 -6.54 9.72 -2.86
N ILE A 26 -7.34 9.17 -1.96
CA ILE A 26 -7.49 7.72 -1.83
C ILE A 26 -8.43 7.27 -2.96
N THR A 27 -7.84 6.77 -4.04
CA THR A 27 -8.58 6.13 -5.14
C THR A 27 -8.98 4.71 -4.73
N GLU A 28 -9.88 4.09 -5.49
CA GLU A 28 -10.22 2.66 -5.31
C GLU A 28 -8.97 1.76 -5.38
N GLU A 29 -8.04 2.09 -6.27
CA GLU A 29 -6.75 1.41 -6.43
C GLU A 29 -5.89 1.49 -5.15
N ILE A 30 -5.77 2.69 -4.55
CA ILE A 30 -5.06 2.86 -3.27
C ILE A 30 -5.78 2.16 -2.12
N SER A 31 -7.12 2.17 -2.11
CA SER A 31 -7.91 1.46 -1.10
C SER A 31 -7.65 -0.04 -1.13
N LEU A 32 -7.63 -0.66 -2.32
CA LEU A 32 -7.34 -2.10 -2.45
C LEU A 32 -5.95 -2.47 -1.93
N LEU A 33 -4.93 -1.64 -2.24
CA LEU A 33 -3.58 -1.84 -1.71
C LEU A 33 -3.54 -1.68 -0.19
N LEU A 34 -4.27 -0.70 0.35
CA LEU A 34 -4.38 -0.51 1.78
C LEU A 34 -5.10 -1.66 2.48
N GLU A 35 -6.10 -2.28 1.86
CA GLU A 35 -6.78 -3.45 2.39
C GLU A 35 -5.85 -4.68 2.43
N GLN A 36 -5.05 -4.87 1.38
CA GLN A 36 -4.03 -5.93 1.35
C GLN A 36 -2.98 -5.72 2.45
N GLU A 37 -2.42 -4.52 2.53
CA GLU A 37 -1.44 -4.16 3.56
C GLU A 37 -2.04 -4.25 4.97
N LEU A 38 -3.32 -3.92 5.13
CA LEU A 38 -4.01 -4.03 6.41
C LEU A 38 -4.02 -5.47 6.91
N VAL A 39 -4.33 -6.44 6.04
CA VAL A 39 -4.34 -7.87 6.41
C VAL A 39 -2.95 -8.31 6.84
N GLU A 40 -1.92 -7.90 6.10
CA GLU A 40 -0.52 -8.25 6.43
C GLU A 40 -0.08 -7.64 7.76
N VAL A 41 -0.25 -6.33 7.95
CA VAL A 41 0.18 -5.63 9.16
C VAL A 41 -0.66 -6.05 10.37
N GLU A 42 -1.97 -6.27 10.22
CA GLU A 42 -2.85 -6.72 11.31
C GLU A 42 -2.49 -8.14 11.77
N SER A 43 -2.01 -9.01 10.88
CA SER A 43 -1.54 -10.36 11.25
C SER A 43 -0.29 -10.34 12.14
N VAL A 44 0.58 -9.34 11.97
CA VAL A 44 1.84 -9.22 12.74
C VAL A 44 1.67 -8.30 13.95
N LYS A 45 0.93 -7.20 13.81
CA LYS A 45 0.77 -6.14 14.83
C LYS A 45 -0.66 -5.59 14.84
N PRO A 46 -1.64 -6.37 15.35
CA PRO A 46 -3.07 -6.06 15.24
C PRO A 46 -3.49 -4.74 15.92
N ASN A 47 -2.77 -4.33 16.96
CA ASN A 47 -3.08 -3.11 17.72
C ASN A 47 -2.16 -1.94 17.41
N SER A 48 -1.38 -2.03 16.32
CA SER A 48 -0.44 -0.98 15.94
C SER A 48 -1.14 0.32 15.52
N TRP A 49 -0.38 1.41 15.60
CA TRP A 49 -0.81 2.69 15.05
C TRP A 49 -1.05 2.59 13.54
N ASP A 50 -0.26 1.80 12.82
CA ASP A 50 -0.38 1.59 11.37
C ASP A 50 -1.73 0.96 11.00
N VAL A 51 -2.19 -0.07 11.72
CA VAL A 51 -3.54 -0.65 11.53
C VAL A 51 -4.64 0.41 11.71
N LYS A 52 -4.55 1.24 12.75
CA LYS A 52 -5.53 2.31 13.00
C LYS A 52 -5.48 3.38 11.92
N PHE A 53 -4.28 3.72 11.45
CA PHE A 53 -4.06 4.68 10.39
C PHE A 53 -4.66 4.19 9.07
N ILE A 54 -4.35 2.97 8.65
CA ILE A 54 -4.85 2.36 7.40
C ILE A 54 -6.38 2.28 7.43
N LYS A 55 -6.98 1.76 8.52
CA LYS A 55 -8.44 1.72 8.69
C LYS A 55 -9.07 3.11 8.60
N SER A 56 -8.39 4.15 9.12
CA SER A 56 -8.84 5.53 9.02
C SER A 56 -8.79 6.07 7.59
N MET A 57 -7.74 5.73 6.82
CA MET A 57 -7.60 6.16 5.42
C MET A 57 -8.63 5.51 4.49
N ILE A 58 -8.91 4.21 4.68
CA ILE A 58 -9.95 3.50 3.91
C ILE A 58 -11.33 4.08 4.20
N ARG A 59 -11.66 4.34 5.48
CA ARG A 59 -12.96 4.87 5.89
C ARG A 59 -13.17 6.34 5.53
N ASN A 60 -12.09 7.13 5.50
CA ASN A 60 -12.15 8.57 5.24
C ASN A 60 -11.39 8.91 3.96
N SER A 61 -12.06 8.83 2.82
CA SER A 61 -11.53 9.22 1.50
C SER A 61 -11.41 10.76 1.32
N ARG A 62 -11.02 11.48 2.37
CA ARG A 62 -10.77 12.92 2.34
C ARG A 62 -9.42 13.20 1.69
N ARG A 63 -9.22 14.47 1.29
CA ARG A 63 -7.91 14.92 0.77
C ARG A 63 -6.84 14.72 1.85
N LEU A 64 -5.78 13.99 1.51
CA LEU A 64 -4.69 13.71 2.44
C LEU A 64 -3.87 14.97 2.71
N THR A 65 -3.55 15.19 3.99
CA THR A 65 -2.56 16.17 4.43
C THR A 65 -1.14 15.68 4.09
N GLU A 66 -0.16 16.58 3.99
CA GLU A 66 1.24 16.20 3.72
C GLU A 66 1.81 15.15 4.70
N PRO A 67 1.55 15.22 6.03
CA PRO A 67 1.94 14.15 6.94
C PRO A 67 1.29 12.80 6.61
N GLN A 68 0.00 12.80 6.25
CA GLN A 68 -0.71 11.57 5.88
C GLN A 68 -0.17 10.98 4.58
N LYS A 69 0.17 11.81 3.59
CA LYS A 69 0.83 11.36 2.35
C LYS A 69 2.16 10.67 2.65
N ARG A 70 3.03 11.30 3.45
CA ARG A 70 4.31 10.71 3.85
C ARG A 70 4.15 9.36 4.56
N GLN A 71 3.19 9.27 5.48
CA GLN A 71 2.93 8.02 6.19
C GLN A 71 2.36 6.94 5.28
N LEU A 72 1.46 7.30 4.37
CA LEU A 72 0.90 6.39 3.39
C LEU A 72 1.98 5.86 2.43
N THR A 73 2.87 6.73 1.95
CA THR A 73 4.03 6.34 1.14
C THR A 73 4.97 5.40 1.90
N ARG A 74 5.20 5.64 3.21
CA ARG A 74 6.03 4.75 4.06
C ARG A 74 5.41 3.38 4.20
N ILE A 75 4.11 3.31 4.46
CA ILE A 75 3.39 2.04 4.64
C ILE A 75 3.37 1.25 3.33
N LEU A 76 3.07 1.92 2.21
CA LEU A 76 3.04 1.30 0.89
C LEU A 76 4.43 1.22 0.24
N GLN A 77 5.51 1.49 0.99
CA GLN A 77 6.86 1.56 0.43
C GLN A 77 7.29 0.23 -0.19
N ASN A 78 6.90 -0.90 0.39
CA ASN A 78 7.19 -2.22 -0.17
C ASN A 78 6.52 -2.44 -1.53
N HIS A 79 5.28 -1.96 -1.70
CA HIS A 79 4.56 -1.97 -2.98
C HIS A 79 5.17 -0.99 -3.99
N ILE A 80 5.83 0.07 -3.52
CA ILE A 80 6.50 1.08 -4.35
C ILE A 80 7.92 0.64 -4.77
N ILE A 81 8.66 -0.08 -3.93
CA ILE A 81 10.10 -0.40 -4.11
C ILE A 81 10.38 -1.75 -4.77
N ALA A 82 9.40 -2.65 -4.91
CA ALA A 82 9.59 -4.05 -5.32
C ALA A 82 10.22 -4.36 -6.73
N GLU A 83 10.93 -3.45 -7.40
CA GLU A 83 11.77 -3.77 -8.58
C GLU A 83 13.14 -3.05 -8.59
N GLU A 84 13.66 -2.51 -7.47
CA GLU A 84 15.10 -2.21 -7.46
C GLU A 84 15.97 -3.48 -7.40
N TYR A 85 15.35 -4.65 -7.17
CA TYR A 85 16.02 -5.94 -7.28
C TYR A 85 15.14 -6.96 -8.02
N PRO A 86 15.25 -7.07 -9.36
CA PRO A 86 14.64 -8.20 -10.08
C PRO A 86 15.26 -9.55 -9.68
N ASN A 87 16.44 -9.56 -9.03
CA ASN A 87 17.11 -10.77 -8.57
C ASN A 87 18.02 -10.45 -7.38
N GLY A 88 17.53 -10.67 -6.17
CA GLY A 88 18.39 -10.77 -4.98
C GLY A 88 19.07 -12.14 -4.92
N ILE A 89 19.94 -12.44 -5.88
CA ILE A 89 21.07 -13.34 -5.66
C ILE A 89 22.31 -12.46 -5.63
N GLU A 90 22.67 -11.98 -4.44
CA GLU A 90 24.06 -11.60 -4.19
C GLU A 90 24.81 -12.92 -3.94
N PHE A 91 25.57 -13.35 -4.94
CA PHE A 91 26.59 -14.36 -4.73
C PHE A 91 27.77 -13.72 -4.00
N SER A 92 28.09 -14.31 -2.84
CA SER A 92 29.36 -14.30 -2.09
C SER A 92 29.70 -13.07 -1.26
#